data_AF-A0A345VFB7-F1
#
_entry.id   AF-A0A345VFB7-F1
#
_cell.length_a   1.000
_cell.length_b   1.000
_cell.length_c   1.000
_cell.angle_alpha   90.00
_cell.angle_beta   90.00
_cell.angle_gamma   90.00
#
_symmetry.space_group_name_H-M   'P 1'
#
loop_
_entity.id
_entity.type
_entity.pdbx_description
1 polymer ?
#
loop_
_entity_poly.entity_id
_entity_poly.type
_entity_poly.pdbx_seq_one_letter_code
_entity_poly.pdbx_strand_id
1 'polypeptide(L)'
;MAWGTGTRHRLNLKRIDAVYQDLPRAEGILRSAYIDASTSARDGYTSMRGPRNTNAFKFLGPAFFTKVLYFAGAGDPGHPCLIVDDRVLATLRAEAGPDDKRFSYRYGYPVSTYESAVNVMQDWASTAADDLGREIAADEVERWAFEANGKE
;
A
#
# COMPACT_ATOMS: atom_id res chain seq x y z
N MET A 1 4.50 17.89 -8.08
CA MET A 1 3.58 17.72 -6.93
C MET A 1 3.28 16.23 -6.75
N ALA A 2 3.65 15.72 -5.57
CA ALA A 2 3.17 14.55 -4.83
C ALA A 2 2.60 13.32 -5.57
N TRP A 3 3.23 12.17 -5.35
CA TRP A 3 2.75 10.80 -5.63
C TRP A 3 1.34 10.48 -5.09
N GLY A 4 0.74 11.38 -4.28
CA GLY A 4 -0.64 11.31 -3.79
C GLY A 4 -1.68 12.07 -4.64
N THR A 5 -1.27 12.80 -5.66
CA THR A 5 -2.17 13.57 -6.54
C THR A 5 -2.27 12.86 -7.88
N GLY A 6 -3.38 12.16 -8.11
CA GLY A 6 -3.69 11.63 -9.45
C GLY A 6 -3.95 12.78 -10.44
N THR A 7 -4.45 12.46 -11.63
CA THR A 7 -4.72 13.43 -12.71
C THR A 7 -5.78 14.51 -12.36
N ARG A 8 -6.42 14.43 -11.19
CA ARG A 8 -7.46 15.34 -10.73
C ARG A 8 -7.10 15.94 -9.38
N HIS A 9 -6.96 17.27 -9.33
CA HIS A 9 -6.56 18.04 -8.14
C HIS A 9 -7.72 18.37 -7.17
N ARG A 10 -8.95 17.97 -7.48
CA ARG A 10 -10.17 18.41 -6.77
C ARG A 10 -10.16 18.19 -5.25
N LEU A 11 -9.44 17.17 -4.76
CA LEU A 11 -9.39 16.81 -3.34
C LEU A 11 -8.08 17.20 -2.65
N ASN A 12 -7.13 17.84 -3.35
CA ASN A 12 -5.80 18.11 -2.78
C ASN A 12 -5.88 19.04 -1.57
N LEU A 13 -6.60 20.17 -1.67
CA LEU A 13 -6.79 21.08 -0.55
C LEU A 13 -7.45 20.36 0.64
N LYS A 14 -8.49 19.56 0.39
CA LYS A 14 -9.18 18.79 1.45
C LYS A 14 -8.29 17.75 2.13
N ARG A 15 -7.33 17.15 1.40
CA ARG A 15 -6.36 16.20 1.96
C ARG A 15 -5.31 16.90 2.81
N ILE A 16 -4.84 18.06 2.36
CA ILE A 16 -3.94 18.93 3.12
C ILE A 16 -4.66 19.34 4.41
N ASP A 17 -5.86 19.89 4.32
CA ASP A 17 -6.67 20.30 5.48
C ASP A 17 -6.90 19.15 6.46
N ALA A 18 -7.14 17.92 5.97
CA ALA A 18 -7.36 16.75 6.82
C ALA A 18 -6.14 16.38 7.69
N VAL A 19 -4.93 16.80 7.29
CA VAL A 19 -3.70 16.65 8.08
C VAL A 19 -3.48 17.87 8.98
N TYR A 20 -3.67 19.08 8.43
CA TYR A 20 -3.42 20.34 9.14
C TYR A 20 -4.39 20.63 10.29
N GLN A 21 -5.60 20.04 10.27
CA GLN A 21 -6.60 20.24 11.32
C GLN A 21 -6.15 19.78 12.71
N ASP A 22 -5.21 18.83 12.79
CA ASP A 22 -4.67 18.30 14.05
C ASP A 22 -3.26 17.73 13.84
N LEU A 23 -2.28 18.63 13.77
CA LEU A 23 -0.88 18.27 13.50
C LEU A 23 -0.27 17.34 14.56
N PRO A 24 -0.46 17.53 15.88
CA PRO A 24 0.07 16.61 16.88
C PRO A 24 -0.47 15.18 16.71
N ARG A 25 -1.77 15.03 16.44
CA ARG A 25 -2.36 13.72 16.14
C ARG A 25 -1.80 13.13 14.85
N ALA A 26 -1.67 13.94 13.80
CA ALA A 26 -1.12 13.51 12.53
C ALA A 26 0.31 13.00 12.67
N GLU A 27 1.16 13.72 13.41
CA GLU A 27 2.52 13.31 13.73
C GLU A 27 2.52 11.97 14.47
N GLY A 28 1.70 11.82 15.51
CA GLY A 28 1.61 10.58 16.27
C GLY A 28 1.27 9.38 15.40
N ILE A 29 0.26 9.51 14.52
CA ILE A 29 -0.14 8.46 13.57
C ILE A 29 1.00 8.11 12.62
N LEU A 30 1.63 9.12 11.99
CA LEU A 30 2.68 8.90 11.00
C LEU A 30 3.94 8.29 11.64
N ARG A 31 4.28 8.71 12.87
CA ARG A 31 5.40 8.15 13.63
C ARG A 31 5.16 6.70 14.01
N SER A 32 3.97 6.36 14.52
CA SER A 32 3.61 4.97 14.80
C SER A 32 3.65 4.12 13.53
N ALA A 33 3.03 4.59 12.45
CA ALA A 33 3.05 3.88 11.17
C ALA A 33 4.49 3.65 10.66
N TYR A 34 5.38 4.63 10.79
CA TYR A 34 6.79 4.49 10.41
C TYR A 34 7.53 3.43 11.26
N ILE A 35 7.34 3.46 12.58
CA ILE A 35 7.98 2.51 13.50
C ILE A 35 7.46 1.09 13.24
N ASP A 36 6.15 0.93 13.12
CA ASP A 36 5.54 -0.39 12.93
C ASP A 36 5.87 -0.96 11.53
N ALA A 37 5.94 -0.10 10.51
CA ALA A 37 6.29 -0.49 9.14
C ALA A 37 7.71 -1.07 9.02
N SER A 38 8.62 -0.79 9.94
CA SER A 38 9.99 -1.32 9.86
C SER A 38 10.07 -2.81 10.16
N THR A 39 9.02 -3.40 10.74
CA THR A 39 8.98 -4.83 11.09
C THR A 39 7.73 -5.55 10.59
N SER A 40 6.63 -4.82 10.37
CA SER A 40 5.33 -5.41 10.06
C SER A 40 4.52 -4.51 9.14
N ALA A 41 4.31 -4.97 7.90
CA ALA A 41 3.41 -4.30 6.96
C ALA A 41 1.98 -4.18 7.55
N ARG A 42 1.50 -5.25 8.18
CA ARG A 42 0.17 -5.29 8.82
C ARG A 42 0.03 -4.20 9.88
N ASP A 43 1.00 -4.08 10.78
CA ASP A 43 0.92 -3.14 11.90
C ASP A 43 1.10 -1.71 11.45
N GLY A 44 2.05 -1.44 10.54
CA GLY A 44 2.20 -0.13 9.90
C GLY A 44 0.91 0.36 9.24
N TYR A 45 0.23 -0.53 8.50
CA TYR A 45 -1.05 -0.20 7.89
C TYR A 45 -2.18 -0.03 8.90
N THR A 46 -2.21 -0.86 9.95
CA THR A 46 -3.18 -0.76 11.05
C THR A 46 -3.06 0.59 11.76
N SER A 47 -1.84 1.09 11.99
CA SER A 47 -1.58 2.38 12.61
C SER A 47 -2.12 3.56 11.80
N MET A 48 -2.34 3.40 10.49
CA MET A 48 -3.00 4.40 9.63
C MET A 48 -4.53 4.23 9.54
N ARG A 49 -5.13 3.28 10.28
CA ARG A 49 -6.59 3.11 10.36
C ARG A 49 -7.17 3.88 11.53
N GLY A 50 -8.37 4.39 11.32
CA GLY A 50 -9.22 4.97 12.36
C GLY A 50 -10.13 3.93 13.00
N PRO A 51 -10.84 4.31 14.08
CA PRO A 51 -11.82 3.44 14.73
C PRO A 51 -12.83 2.86 13.73
N ARG A 52 -13.29 1.63 13.98
CA ARG A 52 -14.28 0.92 13.14
C ARG A 52 -13.83 0.75 11.69
N ASN A 53 -12.54 0.49 11.45
CA ASN A 53 -11.94 0.33 10.12
C ASN A 53 -12.09 1.56 9.21
N THR A 54 -12.21 2.76 9.78
CA THR A 54 -12.14 4.00 9.00
C THR A 54 -10.69 4.35 8.64
N ASN A 55 -10.49 5.44 7.91
CA ASN A 55 -9.17 5.99 7.60
C ASN A 55 -8.78 7.00 8.69
N ALA A 56 -7.53 6.98 9.15
CA ALA A 56 -7.08 7.91 10.19
C ALA A 56 -7.14 9.38 9.71
N PHE A 57 -6.93 9.60 8.41
CA PHE A 57 -7.06 10.90 7.75
C PHE A 57 -8.20 10.88 6.73
N LYS A 58 -9.06 11.89 6.78
CA LYS A 58 -10.17 12.04 5.81
C LYS A 58 -9.60 12.27 4.40
N PHE A 59 -10.23 11.68 3.38
CA PHE A 59 -9.83 11.81 1.96
C PHE A 59 -8.47 11.22 1.58
N LEU A 60 -7.72 10.67 2.54
CA LEU A 60 -6.55 9.82 2.32
C LEU A 60 -6.99 8.38 2.53
N GLY A 61 -6.70 7.55 1.53
CA GLY A 61 -7.14 6.17 1.49
C GLY A 61 -5.98 5.19 1.54
N PRO A 62 -6.31 3.89 1.56
CA PRO A 62 -5.34 2.80 1.56
C PRO A 62 -4.16 2.96 0.60
N ALA A 63 -4.40 3.29 -0.67
CA ALA A 63 -3.34 3.48 -1.66
C ALA A 63 -2.38 4.64 -1.35
N PHE A 64 -2.80 5.62 -0.54
CA PHE A 64 -1.89 6.64 -0.02
C PHE A 64 -1.12 6.13 1.20
N PHE A 65 -1.77 5.36 2.07
CA PHE A 65 -1.14 4.78 3.25
C PHE A 65 0.02 3.87 2.85
N THR A 66 -0.20 2.97 1.89
CA THR A 66 0.84 2.05 1.42
C THR A 66 2.06 2.75 0.85
N LYS A 67 1.89 3.93 0.23
CA LYS A 67 3.02 4.79 -0.20
C LYS A 67 3.81 5.33 0.98
N VAL A 68 3.14 5.83 2.02
CA VAL A 68 3.81 6.29 3.25
C VAL A 68 4.61 5.15 3.86
N LEU A 69 4.02 3.96 3.94
CA LEU A 69 4.67 2.78 4.51
C LEU A 69 5.85 2.29 3.66
N TYR A 70 5.70 2.24 2.32
CA TYR A 70 6.80 1.88 1.41
C TYR A 70 7.99 2.83 1.56
N PHE A 71 7.74 4.15 1.54
CA PHE A 71 8.81 5.14 1.70
C PHE A 71 9.43 5.18 3.09
N ALA A 72 8.79 4.59 4.11
CA ALA A 72 9.41 4.42 5.43
C ALA A 72 10.64 3.51 5.39
N GLY A 73 10.73 2.62 4.39
CA GLY A 73 11.90 1.75 4.18
C GLY A 73 13.11 2.44 3.57
N ALA A 74 12.98 3.70 3.12
CA ALA A 74 14.09 4.49 2.57
C ALA A 74 14.90 3.81 1.43
N GLY A 75 14.28 2.88 0.69
CA GLY A 75 14.92 2.13 -0.40
C GLY A 75 15.59 0.81 0.02
N ASP A 76 15.39 0.36 1.26
CA ASP A 76 15.80 -0.98 1.71
C ASP A 76 14.99 -2.07 0.97
N PRO A 77 15.64 -2.95 0.18
CA PRO A 77 14.95 -4.04 -0.51
C PRO A 77 14.32 -5.07 0.43
N GLY A 78 14.78 -5.15 1.68
CA GLY A 78 14.23 -6.02 2.72
C GLY A 78 13.03 -5.42 3.47
N HIS A 79 12.64 -4.18 3.14
CA HIS A 79 11.52 -3.51 3.81
C HIS A 79 10.19 -4.25 3.55
N PRO A 80 9.39 -4.56 4.59
CA PRO A 80 8.23 -5.43 4.42
C PRO A 80 7.03 -4.76 3.72
N CYS A 81 7.01 -3.44 3.58
CA CYS A 81 5.85 -2.74 3.03
C CYS A 81 5.98 -2.52 1.52
N LEU A 82 4.90 -2.81 0.78
CA LEU A 82 4.79 -2.59 -0.66
C LEU A 82 3.67 -1.59 -0.99
N ILE A 83 3.77 -0.95 -2.15
CA ILE A 83 2.69 -0.10 -2.65
C ILE A 83 1.56 -1.02 -3.16
N VAL A 84 0.37 -0.87 -2.58
CA VAL A 84 -0.83 -1.59 -3.03
C VAL A 84 -1.87 -0.55 -3.40
N ASP A 85 -2.03 -0.31 -4.70
CA ASP A 85 -3.06 0.57 -5.24
C ASP A 85 -4.09 -0.21 -6.09
N ASP A 86 -5.02 0.50 -6.70
CA ASP A 86 -6.08 -0.12 -7.49
C ASP A 86 -5.55 -0.95 -8.67
N ARG A 87 -4.40 -0.59 -9.25
CA ARG A 87 -3.79 -1.34 -10.37
C ARG A 87 -3.14 -2.62 -9.86
N VAL A 88 -2.36 -2.52 -8.79
CA VAL A 88 -1.75 -3.68 -8.14
C VAL A 88 -2.83 -4.67 -7.71
N LEU A 89 -3.87 -4.22 -6.99
CA LEU A 89 -4.99 -5.09 -6.59
C LEU A 89 -5.72 -5.72 -7.77
N ALA A 90 -5.93 -4.97 -8.86
CA ALA A 90 -6.59 -5.50 -10.04
C ALA A 90 -5.74 -6.59 -10.72
N THR A 91 -4.42 -6.45 -10.74
CA THR A 91 -3.52 -7.50 -11.24
C THR A 91 -3.52 -8.71 -10.31
N LEU A 92 -3.37 -8.52 -8.99
CA LEU A 92 -3.44 -9.63 -8.03
C LEU A 92 -4.76 -10.40 -8.13
N ARG A 93 -5.88 -9.70 -8.36
CA ARG A 93 -7.17 -10.33 -8.60
C ARG A 93 -7.20 -11.14 -9.89
N ALA A 94 -6.63 -10.62 -10.97
CA ALA A 94 -6.60 -11.31 -12.26
C ALA A 94 -5.82 -12.62 -12.17
N GLU A 95 -4.69 -12.61 -11.47
CA GLU A 95 -3.83 -13.78 -11.28
C GLU A 95 -4.38 -14.77 -10.24
N ALA A 96 -4.99 -14.30 -9.15
CA ALA A 96 -5.59 -15.17 -8.14
C ALA A 96 -6.89 -15.86 -8.61
N GLY A 97 -7.49 -15.36 -9.69
CA GLY A 97 -8.72 -15.86 -10.26
C GLY A 97 -9.98 -15.15 -9.73
N PRO A 98 -11.11 -15.26 -10.47
CA PRO A 98 -12.32 -14.46 -10.23
C PRO A 98 -13.02 -14.75 -8.90
N ASP A 99 -12.81 -15.94 -8.33
CA ASP A 99 -13.42 -16.38 -7.07
C ASP A 99 -12.67 -15.87 -5.82
N ASP A 100 -11.44 -15.39 -5.99
CA ASP A 100 -10.66 -14.83 -4.88
C ASP A 100 -11.12 -13.41 -4.55
N LYS A 101 -11.76 -13.29 -3.38
CA LYS A 101 -12.33 -12.03 -2.90
C LYS A 101 -11.33 -11.18 -2.12
N ARG A 102 -10.13 -11.67 -1.81
CA ARG A 102 -9.11 -10.94 -1.01
C ARG A 102 -8.76 -9.60 -1.65
N PHE A 103 -8.74 -9.57 -2.99
CA PHE A 103 -8.34 -8.41 -3.80
C PHE A 103 -9.51 -7.69 -4.48
N SER A 104 -10.76 -8.08 -4.18
CA SER A 104 -11.96 -7.48 -4.78
C SER A 104 -12.37 -6.17 -4.08
N TYR A 105 -11.45 -5.20 -4.02
CA TYR A 105 -11.71 -3.89 -3.43
C TYR A 105 -11.24 -2.76 -4.34
N ARG A 106 -12.04 -1.70 -4.39
CA ARG A 106 -11.70 -0.47 -5.11
C ARG A 106 -11.41 0.70 -4.18
N TYR A 107 -12.00 0.72 -2.99
CA TYR A 107 -11.83 1.82 -2.03
C TYR A 107 -11.84 1.27 -0.60
N GLY A 108 -11.00 1.84 0.27
CA GLY A 108 -11.08 1.61 1.72
C GLY A 108 -10.79 0.17 2.19
N TYR A 109 -10.08 -0.63 1.38
CA TYR A 109 -9.82 -2.05 1.65
C TYR A 109 -9.25 -2.29 3.06
N PRO A 110 -9.61 -3.40 3.73
CA PRO A 110 -9.23 -3.67 5.11
C PRO A 110 -7.74 -4.03 5.27
N VAL A 111 -7.28 -4.11 6.52
CA VAL A 111 -5.91 -4.55 6.86
C VAL A 111 -5.60 -5.92 6.26
N SER A 112 -6.55 -6.85 6.31
CA SER A 112 -6.37 -8.20 5.77
C SER A 112 -6.12 -8.23 4.26
N THR A 113 -6.70 -7.30 3.50
CA THR A 113 -6.43 -7.17 2.06
C THR A 113 -5.02 -6.67 1.80
N TYR A 114 -4.55 -5.69 2.59
CA TYR A 114 -3.17 -5.20 2.46
C TYR A 114 -2.17 -6.31 2.76
N GLU A 115 -2.34 -6.98 3.89
CA GLU A 115 -1.48 -8.09 4.32
C GLU A 115 -1.48 -9.23 3.30
N SER A 116 -2.65 -9.63 2.81
CA SER A 116 -2.74 -10.68 1.77
C SER A 116 -2.00 -10.28 0.49
N ALA A 117 -2.08 -9.00 0.10
CA ALA A 117 -1.43 -8.50 -1.10
C ALA A 117 0.10 -8.51 -0.96
N VAL A 118 0.61 -8.04 0.19
CA VAL A 118 2.05 -8.06 0.49
C VAL A 118 2.58 -9.49 0.51
N ASN A 119 1.91 -10.39 1.25
CA ASN A 119 2.35 -11.78 1.37
C ASN A 119 2.39 -12.48 0.01
N VAL A 120 1.36 -12.31 -0.83
CA VAL A 120 1.34 -12.92 -2.17
C VAL A 120 2.48 -12.40 -3.05
N MET A 121 2.78 -11.09 -3.02
CA MET A 121 3.88 -10.54 -3.80
C MET A 121 5.25 -11.02 -3.28
N GLN A 122 5.40 -11.20 -1.97
CA GLN A 122 6.61 -11.79 -1.37
C GLN A 122 6.78 -13.26 -1.78
N ASP A 123 5.70 -14.06 -1.74
CA ASP A 123 5.71 -15.46 -2.16
C ASP A 123 6.06 -15.60 -3.65
N TRP A 124 5.53 -14.71 -4.50
CA TRP A 124 5.86 -14.66 -5.91
C TRP A 124 7.30 -14.22 -6.17
N ALA A 125 7.82 -13.26 -5.41
CA ALA A 125 9.22 -12.87 -5.51
C ALA A 125 10.14 -14.06 -5.17
N SER A 126 9.84 -14.81 -4.09
CA SER A 126 10.59 -16.02 -3.75
C SER A 126 10.54 -17.06 -4.86
N THR A 127 9.35 -17.33 -5.42
CA THR A 127 9.19 -18.33 -6.48
C THR A 127 9.92 -17.90 -7.75
N ALA A 128 9.79 -16.63 -8.14
CA ALA A 128 10.48 -16.08 -9.31
C ALA A 128 12.01 -16.08 -9.13
N ALA A 129 12.50 -15.88 -7.91
CA ALA A 129 13.93 -15.93 -7.62
C ALA A 129 14.50 -17.34 -7.85
N ASP A 130 13.78 -18.37 -7.40
CA ASP A 130 14.14 -19.77 -7.62
C ASP A 130 14.15 -20.12 -9.12
N ASP A 131 13.11 -19.71 -9.85
CA ASP A 131 12.96 -19.99 -11.28
C ASP A 131 14.02 -19.28 -12.14
N LEU A 132 14.38 -18.04 -11.79
CA LEU A 132 15.30 -17.21 -12.56
C LEU A 132 16.76 -17.35 -12.12
N GLY A 133 17.02 -18.00 -10.98
CA GLY A 133 18.37 -18.14 -10.43
C GLY A 133 19.02 -16.82 -10.03
N ARG A 134 18.22 -15.80 -9.68
CA ARG A 134 18.67 -14.50 -9.18
C ARG A 134 17.77 -14.01 -8.06
N GLU A 135 18.27 -13.12 -7.22
CA GLU A 135 17.42 -12.43 -6.26
C GLU A 135 16.35 -11.58 -6.97
N ILE A 136 15.13 -11.64 -6.44
CA ILE A 136 13.99 -10.84 -6.86
C ILE A 136 13.44 -10.16 -5.61
N ALA A 137 13.50 -8.83 -5.58
CA ALA A 137 12.87 -8.10 -4.49
C ALA A 137 11.35 -8.07 -4.67
N ALA A 138 10.60 -8.02 -3.57
CA ALA A 138 9.14 -8.02 -3.63
C ALA A 138 8.56 -6.74 -4.28
N ASP A 139 9.33 -5.63 -4.30
CA ASP A 139 8.96 -4.41 -5.00
C ASP A 139 9.17 -4.49 -6.53
N GLU A 140 10.01 -5.41 -7.03
CA GLU A 140 10.03 -5.76 -8.47
C GLU A 140 8.69 -6.37 -8.90
N VAL A 141 8.11 -7.24 -8.05
CA VAL A 141 6.79 -7.84 -8.28
C VAL A 141 5.68 -6.80 -8.17
N GLU A 142 5.73 -5.90 -7.19
CA GLU A 142 4.82 -4.75 -7.10
C GLU A 142 4.87 -3.91 -8.37
N ARG A 143 6.08 -3.58 -8.84
CA ARG A 143 6.29 -2.78 -10.05
C ARG A 143 5.69 -3.45 -11.27
N TRP A 144 5.94 -4.75 -11.45
CA TRP A 144 5.32 -5.54 -12.51
C TRP A 144 3.79 -5.53 -12.40
N ALA A 145 3.24 -5.74 -11.19
CA ALA A 145 1.81 -5.79 -10.97
C ALA A 145 1.13 -4.45 -11.30
N PHE A 146 1.78 -3.33 -10.99
CA PHE A 146 1.32 -2.01 -11.37
C PHE A 146 1.31 -1.79 -12.88
N GLU A 147 2.34 -2.27 -13.60
CA GLU A 147 2.47 -2.12 -15.06
C GLU A 147 1.51 -3.03 -15.85
N ALA A 148 1.24 -4.24 -15.37
CA ALA A 148 0.36 -5.20 -16.03
C ALA A 148 -1.06 -4.66 -16.28
N ASN A 149 -1.53 -3.77 -15.40
CA ASN A 149 -2.82 -3.05 -15.52
C ASN A 149 -2.67 -1.60 -16.01
N GLY A 150 -1.50 -1.25 -16.57
CA GLY A 150 -1.15 0.10 -17.03
C GLY A 150 -1.31 0.35 -18.52
N LYS A 151 -1.78 -0.63 -19.31
CA LYS A 151 -2.04 -0.46 -20.74
C LYS A 151 -3.39 0.25 -20.97
N GLU A 152 -3.33 1.58 -21.14
CA GLU A 152 -4.30 2.37 -21.92
C GLU A 152 -3.67 2.73 -23.27
#